data_AF-A0A2V8FW91-F1
#
_entry.id   AF-A0A2V8FW91-F1
#
_cell.length_a   1.000
_cell.length_b   1.000
_cell.length_c   1.000
_cell.angle_alpha   90.00
_cell.angle_beta   90.00
_cell.angle_gamma   90.00
#
_symmetry.space_group_name_H-M   'P 1'
#
loop_
_entity.id
_entity.type
_entity.pdbx_description
1 polymer ?
#
loop_
_entity_poly.entity_id
_entity_poly.type
_entity_poly.pdbx_seq_one_letter_code
_entity_poly.pdbx_strand_id
1 'polypeptide(L)'
;METAMRHHHTCVTLFLALLSITMSADQKAFLGRWNLTGTAPNSDRVYWLEVKEENGKLSAMFLNRGGSPVRIDEVRMEGDELVLQMQGRANNPGPMIRLRADGVKATGTIASGTTTVNVTGLRPPRWETANANGHHTYGPPVALFDGHSLDAFGVQNKSQPMGWSIEDGVMTNNPHANNLVS
;
A
#
# COMPACT_ATOMS: atom_id res chain seq x y z
N MET A 1 33.50 9.22 76.99
CA MET A 1 34.04 8.65 75.74
C MET A 1 33.58 7.20 75.72
N GLU A 2 32.78 6.71 74.79
CA GLU A 2 32.71 6.99 73.35
C GLU A 2 31.40 6.37 72.82
N THR A 3 30.63 7.10 72.03
CA THR A 3 29.33 6.66 71.50
C THR A 3 29.54 6.07 70.10
N ALA A 4 29.32 4.77 69.91
CA ALA A 4 29.44 4.12 68.60
C ALA A 4 28.17 4.34 67.76
N MET A 5 28.27 5.15 66.70
CA MET A 5 27.23 5.31 65.68
C MET A 5 27.13 4.07 64.79
N ARG A 6 25.95 3.46 64.72
CA ARG A 6 25.65 2.33 63.83
C ARG A 6 24.98 2.85 62.56
N HIS A 7 25.78 3.11 61.52
CA HIS A 7 25.27 3.56 60.22
C HIS A 7 24.43 2.45 59.57
N HIS A 8 23.14 2.71 59.39
CA HIS A 8 22.26 1.87 58.59
C HIS A 8 22.45 2.26 57.12
N HIS A 9 23.06 1.37 56.33
CA HIS A 9 23.12 1.51 54.89
C HIS A 9 21.77 1.10 54.30
N THR A 10 20.87 2.07 54.11
CA THR A 10 19.65 1.88 53.32
C THR A 10 20.06 1.77 51.84
N CYS A 11 20.18 0.54 51.34
CA CYS A 11 20.42 0.28 49.92
C CYS A 11 19.11 0.52 49.16
N VAL A 12 18.95 1.72 48.58
CA VAL A 12 17.82 2.04 47.70
C VAL A 12 18.11 1.44 46.33
N THR A 13 17.50 0.29 46.03
CA THR A 13 17.56 -0.32 44.70
C THR A 13 16.58 0.41 43.78
N LEU A 14 17.09 1.27 42.90
CA LEU A 14 16.29 1.96 41.89
C LEU A 14 15.96 0.97 40.74
N PHE A 15 14.75 0.40 40.76
CA PHE A 15 14.24 -0.40 39.64
C PHE A 15 13.91 0.54 38.47
N LEU A 16 14.78 0.60 37.46
CA LEU A 16 14.52 1.28 36.21
C LEU A 16 13.54 0.43 35.39
N ALA A 17 12.25 0.71 35.51
CA ALA A 17 11.23 0.05 34.71
C ALA A 17 11.34 0.52 33.24
N LEU A 18 11.85 -0.34 32.36
CA LEU A 18 11.76 -0.12 30.92
C LEU A 18 10.28 -0.16 30.50
N LEU A 19 9.68 1.01 30.32
CA LEU A 19 8.36 1.14 29.71
C LEU A 19 8.45 0.66 28.25
N SER A 20 8.09 -0.60 28.02
CA SER A 20 7.90 -1.11 26.67
C SER A 20 6.58 -0.57 26.14
N ILE A 21 6.62 0.34 25.16
CA ILE A 21 5.42 0.83 24.48
C ILE A 21 4.84 -0.33 23.68
N THR A 22 3.86 -1.02 24.24
CA THR A 22 3.09 -2.03 23.52
C THR A 22 2.03 -1.36 22.66
N MET A 23 2.00 -1.67 21.36
CA MET A 23 0.91 -1.24 20.49
C MET A 23 -0.43 -1.82 20.95
N SER A 24 -1.52 -1.05 20.77
CA SER A 24 -2.88 -1.53 20.99
C SER A 24 -3.27 -2.62 19.98
N ALA A 25 -4.25 -3.44 20.33
CA ALA A 25 -4.81 -4.46 19.43
C ALA A 25 -5.36 -3.81 18.14
N ASP A 26 -5.99 -2.64 18.27
CA ASP A 26 -6.55 -1.90 17.13
C ASP A 26 -5.46 -1.51 16.14
N GLN A 27 -4.31 -0.99 16.60
CA GLN A 27 -3.21 -0.66 15.71
C GLN A 27 -2.65 -1.91 15.01
N LYS A 28 -2.51 -3.01 15.78
CA LYS A 28 -2.04 -4.29 15.24
C LYS A 28 -2.97 -4.85 14.17
N ALA A 29 -4.27 -4.56 14.25
CA ALA A 29 -5.25 -5.00 13.26
C ALA A 29 -4.91 -4.47 11.85
N PHE A 30 -4.27 -3.31 11.72
CA PHE A 30 -3.95 -2.71 10.42
C PHE A 30 -2.59 -3.13 9.85
N LEU A 31 -1.66 -3.66 10.65
CA LEU A 31 -0.30 -3.95 10.21
C LEU A 31 -0.26 -4.90 9.01
N GLY A 32 0.69 -4.67 8.10
CA GLY A 32 0.88 -5.44 6.88
C GLY A 32 0.15 -4.86 5.68
N ARG A 33 -0.01 -5.69 4.65
CA ARG A 33 -0.56 -5.29 3.36
C ARG A 33 -2.07 -5.54 3.29
N TRP A 34 -2.73 -4.72 2.47
CA TRP A 34 -4.16 -4.74 2.21
C TRP A 34 -4.42 -4.44 0.74
N ASN A 35 -5.24 -5.28 0.12
CA ASN A 35 -5.88 -4.98 -1.16
C ASN A 35 -7.24 -4.38 -0.84
N LEU A 36 -7.48 -3.11 -1.22
CA LEU A 36 -8.76 -2.46 -1.02
C LEU A 36 -9.50 -2.36 -2.36
N THR A 37 -10.80 -2.63 -2.33
CA THR A 37 -11.67 -2.55 -3.51
C THR A 37 -12.88 -1.68 -3.17
N GLY A 38 -13.24 -0.78 -4.08
CA GLY A 38 -14.46 -0.01 -3.96
C GLY A 38 -15.70 -0.91 -3.92
N THR A 39 -16.72 -0.50 -3.19
CA THR A 39 -18.03 -1.14 -3.26
C THR A 39 -18.84 -0.52 -4.39
N ALA A 40 -19.89 -1.20 -4.87
CA ALA A 40 -20.79 -0.67 -5.89
C ALA A 40 -21.25 0.77 -5.55
N PRO A 41 -21.28 1.70 -6.53
CA PRO A 41 -21.03 1.49 -7.96
C PRO A 41 -19.54 1.54 -8.37
N ASN A 42 -18.62 1.62 -7.42
CA ASN A 42 -17.19 1.87 -7.64
C ASN A 42 -16.32 0.58 -7.60
N SER A 43 -16.88 -0.58 -7.96
CA SER A 43 -16.19 -1.88 -7.85
C SER A 43 -15.00 -2.05 -8.79
N ASP A 44 -14.89 -1.19 -9.80
CA ASP A 44 -13.75 -1.06 -10.70
C ASP A 44 -12.54 -0.37 -10.05
N ARG A 45 -12.73 0.28 -8.90
CA ARG A 45 -11.66 1.03 -8.20
C ARG A 45 -10.91 0.12 -7.25
N VAL A 46 -9.67 -0.18 -7.59
CA VAL A 46 -8.73 -0.94 -6.77
C VAL A 46 -7.67 -0.03 -6.16
N TYR A 47 -7.24 -0.36 -4.95
CA TYR A 47 -6.24 0.37 -4.19
C TYR A 47 -5.35 -0.62 -3.42
N TRP A 48 -4.21 -0.15 -2.97
CA TRP A 48 -3.32 -0.94 -2.12
C TRP A 48 -2.80 -0.10 -0.94
N LEU A 49 -2.69 -0.74 0.22
CA LEU A 49 -2.18 -0.14 1.45
C LEU A 49 -1.18 -1.10 2.09
N GLU A 50 -0.04 -0.59 2.54
CA GLU A 50 0.83 -1.26 3.50
C GLU A 50 1.00 -0.38 4.72
N VAL A 51 0.70 -0.93 5.90
CA VAL A 51 0.93 -0.28 7.19
C VAL A 51 2.09 -1.00 7.88
N LYS A 52 3.06 -0.22 8.35
CA LYS A 52 4.19 -0.71 9.15
C LYS A 52 4.22 0.00 10.48
N GLU A 53 4.87 -0.62 11.45
CA GLU A 53 5.22 0.02 12.71
C GLU A 53 6.74 -0.02 12.90
N GLU A 54 7.26 1.11 13.36
CA GLU A 54 8.64 1.24 13.82
C GLU A 54 8.63 2.10 15.10
N ASN A 55 9.15 1.55 16.20
CA ASN A 55 9.28 2.22 17.51
C ASN A 55 7.97 2.80 18.07
N GLY A 56 6.88 2.04 17.97
CA GLY A 56 5.53 2.41 18.40
C GLY A 56 4.82 3.38 17.47
N LYS A 57 5.40 3.75 16.33
CA LYS A 57 4.81 4.69 15.38
C LYS A 57 4.40 4.00 14.09
N LEU A 58 3.16 4.25 13.67
CA LEU A 58 2.66 3.78 12.38
C LEU A 58 3.23 4.60 11.22
N SER A 59 3.55 3.91 10.13
CA SER A 59 3.80 4.49 8.81
C SER A 59 2.99 3.73 7.78
N ALA A 60 2.69 4.39 6.64
CA ALA A 60 1.90 3.77 5.59
C ALA A 60 2.41 4.13 4.20
N MET A 61 2.25 3.19 3.27
CA MET A 61 2.41 3.39 1.84
C MET A 61 1.10 3.04 1.16
N PHE A 62 0.66 3.90 0.24
CA PHE A 62 -0.65 3.81 -0.37
C PHE A 62 -0.56 3.99 -1.88
N LEU A 63 -1.19 3.08 -2.61
CA LEU A 63 -1.45 3.21 -4.04
C LEU A 63 -2.90 3.65 -4.20
N ASN A 64 -3.08 4.85 -4.72
CA ASN A 64 -4.38 5.29 -5.23
C ASN A 64 -4.69 4.57 -6.56
N ARG A 65 -5.84 4.82 -7.17
CA ARG A 65 -6.31 4.13 -8.40
C ARG A 65 -5.33 4.08 -9.57
N GLY A 66 -4.31 4.93 -9.58
CA GLY A 66 -3.27 4.94 -10.61
C GLY A 66 -1.97 5.54 -10.08
N GLY A 67 -0.93 5.47 -10.91
CA GLY A 67 0.43 5.88 -10.55
C GLY A 67 1.16 4.79 -9.75
N SER A 68 2.11 5.22 -8.92
CA SER A 68 2.88 4.36 -8.03
C SER A 68 2.40 4.49 -6.57
N PRO A 69 2.67 3.49 -5.72
CA PRO A 69 2.48 3.64 -4.29
C PRO A 69 3.35 4.77 -3.74
N VAL A 70 2.78 5.61 -2.87
CA VAL A 70 3.49 6.73 -2.22
C VAL A 70 3.37 6.63 -0.71
N ARG A 71 4.36 7.18 0.01
CA ARG A 71 4.30 7.30 1.47
C ARG A 71 3.15 8.24 1.85
N ILE A 72 2.45 7.90 2.93
CA ILE A 72 1.43 8.76 3.56
C ILE A 72 2.11 9.77 4.49
N ASP A 73 1.67 11.03 4.44
CA ASP A 73 2.24 12.11 5.25
C ASP A 73 1.78 12.03 6.70
N GLU A 74 0.47 11.87 6.92
CA GLU A 74 -0.10 11.74 8.26
C GLU A 74 -0.77 10.39 8.43
N VAL A 75 -0.31 9.65 9.43
CA VAL A 75 -0.87 8.38 9.85
C VAL A 75 -1.24 8.51 11.33
N ARG A 76 -2.52 8.32 11.65
CA ARG A 76 -2.99 8.39 13.03
C ARG A 76 -4.12 7.42 13.31
N MET A 77 -4.35 7.17 14.58
CA MET A 77 -5.50 6.43 15.08
C MET A 77 -6.50 7.41 15.69
N GLU A 78 -7.78 7.24 15.37
CA GLU A 78 -8.92 7.89 16.03
C GLU A 78 -9.77 6.78 16.68
N GLY A 79 -9.42 6.40 17.91
CA GLY A 79 -9.95 5.19 18.53
C GLY A 79 -9.46 3.94 17.79
N ASP A 80 -10.39 3.13 17.30
CA ASP A 80 -10.18 1.92 16.49
C ASP A 80 -10.13 2.21 14.98
N GLU A 81 -10.17 3.48 14.56
CA GLU A 81 -10.14 3.88 13.15
C GLU A 81 -8.74 4.38 12.76
N LEU A 82 -8.17 3.77 11.71
CA LEU A 82 -6.97 4.26 11.05
C LEU A 82 -7.34 5.41 10.12
N VAL A 83 -6.69 6.56 10.29
CA VAL A 83 -6.86 7.73 9.44
C VAL A 83 -5.54 8.09 8.78
N LEU A 84 -5.57 8.16 7.44
CA LEU A 84 -4.42 8.46 6.59
C LEU A 84 -4.73 9.70 5.75
N GLN A 85 -3.81 10.67 5.74
CA GLN A 85 -3.90 11.85 4.88
C GLN A 85 -2.73 11.84 3.88
N MET A 86 -3.06 11.75 2.59
CA MET A 86 -2.07 11.92 1.53
C MET A 86 -1.73 13.39 1.32
N GLN A 87 -0.54 13.64 0.75
CA GLN A 87 -0.12 14.98 0.35
C GLN A 87 -1.14 15.64 -0.58
N GLY A 88 -1.52 16.87 -0.26
CA GLY A 88 -2.33 17.74 -1.09
C GLY A 88 -1.53 18.84 -1.78
N ARG A 89 -2.26 19.69 -2.49
CA ARG A 89 -1.81 21.03 -2.92
C ARG A 89 -2.49 22.08 -2.02
N ALA A 90 -1.97 23.30 -2.01
CA ALA A 90 -2.42 24.37 -1.10
C ALA A 90 -3.95 24.54 -1.00
N ASN A 91 -4.68 24.43 -2.11
CA ASN A 91 -6.14 24.57 -2.17
C ASN A 91 -6.86 23.28 -2.57
N ASN A 92 -6.17 22.14 -2.54
CA ASN A 92 -6.76 20.85 -2.87
C ASN A 92 -6.12 19.77 -1.99
N PRO A 93 -6.71 19.46 -0.83
CA PRO A 93 -6.16 18.45 0.07
C PRO A 93 -6.06 17.11 -0.67
N GLY A 94 -5.03 16.33 -0.30
CA GLY A 94 -4.86 15.00 -0.85
C GLY A 94 -5.98 14.07 -0.38
N PRO A 95 -6.08 12.87 -0.96
CA PRO A 95 -7.06 11.89 -0.50
C PRO A 95 -6.92 11.59 0.99
N MET A 96 -8.07 11.51 1.68
CA MET A 96 -8.17 11.05 3.06
C MET A 96 -8.76 9.64 3.09
N ILE A 97 -8.07 8.72 3.76
CA ILE A 97 -8.47 7.33 3.91
C ILE A 97 -8.82 7.10 5.37
N ARG A 98 -9.99 6.52 5.62
CA ARG A 98 -10.44 6.12 6.95
C ARG A 98 -10.84 4.66 6.92
N LEU A 99 -10.26 3.84 7.79
CA LEU A 99 -10.48 2.40 7.82
C LEU A 99 -10.69 1.89 9.24
N ARG A 100 -11.59 0.92 9.38
CA ARG A 100 -11.73 0.04 10.53
C ARG A 100 -11.37 -1.37 10.11
N ALA A 101 -10.68 -2.12 10.95
CA ALA A 101 -10.26 -3.48 10.63
C ALA A 101 -10.35 -4.41 11.84
N ASP A 102 -10.66 -5.67 11.59
CA ASP A 102 -10.64 -6.77 12.59
C ASP A 102 -9.38 -7.65 12.47
N GLY A 103 -8.41 -7.23 11.65
CA GLY A 103 -7.19 -7.97 11.34
C GLY A 103 -7.27 -8.81 10.06
N VAL A 104 -8.48 -9.20 9.63
CA VAL A 104 -8.72 -10.01 8.43
C VAL A 104 -9.38 -9.19 7.33
N LYS A 105 -10.36 -8.38 7.72
CA LYS A 105 -11.15 -7.52 6.86
C LYS A 105 -11.01 -6.08 7.31
N ALA A 106 -10.97 -5.17 6.33
CA ALA A 106 -11.09 -3.74 6.55
C ALA A 106 -12.33 -3.20 5.84
N THR A 107 -12.93 -2.16 6.39
CA THR A 107 -13.99 -1.38 5.76
C THR A 107 -13.77 0.10 6.01
N GLY A 108 -14.18 0.95 5.09
CA GLY A 108 -14.15 2.37 5.33
C GLY A 108 -14.29 3.20 4.07
N THR A 109 -13.65 4.36 4.04
CA THR A 109 -13.82 5.34 2.98
C THR A 109 -12.51 5.92 2.48
N ILE A 110 -12.51 6.31 1.21
CA ILE A 110 -11.46 7.12 0.58
C ILE A 110 -12.15 8.35 0.00
N ALA A 111 -11.90 9.52 0.59
CA ALA A 111 -12.41 10.80 0.16
C ALA A 111 -11.34 11.56 -0.65
N SER A 112 -11.70 12.10 -1.81
CA SER A 112 -10.83 12.89 -2.68
C SER A 112 -11.66 13.96 -3.38
N GLY A 113 -11.45 15.23 -3.03
CA GLY A 113 -12.30 16.33 -3.48
C GLY A 113 -13.76 16.10 -3.07
N THR A 114 -14.67 16.14 -4.04
CA THR A 114 -16.12 15.91 -3.83
C THR A 114 -16.52 14.43 -3.88
N THR A 115 -15.57 13.52 -4.14
CA THR A 115 -15.84 12.09 -4.30
C THR A 115 -15.45 11.32 -3.05
N THR A 116 -16.38 10.51 -2.53
CA THR A 116 -16.10 9.52 -1.49
C THR A 116 -16.38 8.12 -2.02
N VAL A 117 -15.43 7.21 -1.85
CA VAL A 117 -15.55 5.80 -2.23
C VAL A 117 -15.59 4.96 -0.96
N ASN A 118 -16.67 4.20 -0.77
CA ASN A 118 -16.71 3.15 0.23
C ASN A 118 -15.84 1.99 -0.26
N VAL A 119 -15.02 1.43 0.63
CA VAL A 119 -14.10 0.34 0.31
C VAL A 119 -14.24 -0.82 1.28
N THR A 120 -13.93 -2.00 0.78
CA THR A 120 -13.62 -3.18 1.59
C THR A 120 -12.18 -3.58 1.33
N GLY A 121 -11.51 -4.10 2.36
CA GLY A 121 -10.11 -4.52 2.32
C GLY A 121 -9.94 -5.95 2.77
N LEU A 122 -9.08 -6.69 2.07
CA LEU A 122 -8.64 -8.02 2.45
C LEU A 122 -7.12 -8.09 2.43
N ARG A 123 -6.57 -9.04 3.18
CA ARG A 123 -5.14 -9.36 3.09
C ARG A 123 -4.81 -9.89 1.68
N PRO A 124 -3.70 -9.48 1.06
CA PRO A 124 -3.27 -10.10 -0.18
C PRO A 124 -3.02 -11.60 0.06
N PRO A 125 -3.19 -12.44 -0.97
CA PRO A 125 -2.86 -13.86 -0.87
C PRO A 125 -1.40 -14.03 -0.46
N ARG A 126 -1.14 -15.06 0.34
CA ARG A 126 0.23 -15.52 0.59
C ARG A 126 0.67 -16.31 -0.63
N TRP A 127 1.60 -15.73 -1.37
CA TRP A 127 2.31 -16.44 -2.42
C TRP A 127 3.44 -17.26 -1.80
N GLU A 128 3.66 -18.45 -2.32
CA GLU A 128 4.88 -19.18 -2.00
C GLU A 128 6.11 -18.41 -2.50
N THR A 129 7.28 -18.71 -1.94
CA THR A 129 8.54 -18.14 -2.41
C THR A 129 8.72 -18.43 -3.90
N ALA A 130 8.55 -17.39 -4.71
CA ALA A 130 8.87 -17.42 -6.13
C ALA A 130 10.31 -16.92 -6.33
N ASN A 131 11.12 -17.69 -7.03
CA ASN A 131 12.42 -17.24 -7.50
C ASN A 131 12.36 -17.14 -9.03
N ALA A 132 12.17 -15.94 -9.57
CA ALA A 132 12.11 -15.72 -11.02
C ALA A 132 13.42 -16.09 -11.75
N ASN A 133 14.54 -16.19 -11.03
CA ASN A 133 15.83 -16.66 -11.55
C ASN A 133 16.06 -18.15 -11.28
N GLY A 134 15.05 -18.87 -10.79
CA GLY A 134 15.13 -20.30 -10.51
C GLY A 134 15.07 -21.15 -11.79
N HIS A 135 15.24 -22.46 -11.62
CA HIS A 135 14.95 -23.38 -12.71
C HIS A 135 13.44 -23.52 -12.87
N HIS A 136 12.92 -23.07 -14.01
CA HIS A 136 11.51 -23.18 -14.36
C HIS A 136 11.33 -24.11 -15.56
N THR A 137 10.23 -24.85 -15.59
CA THR A 137 9.77 -25.53 -16.80
C THR A 137 8.87 -24.55 -17.55
N TYR A 138 9.38 -24.01 -18.66
CA TYR A 138 8.60 -23.14 -19.54
C TYR A 138 7.85 -23.97 -20.59
N GLY A 139 6.69 -23.48 -21.01
CA GLY A 139 6.02 -23.97 -22.20
C GLY A 139 6.72 -23.51 -23.48
N PRO A 140 6.17 -23.86 -24.66
CA PRO A 140 6.62 -23.31 -25.93
C PRO A 140 6.59 -21.77 -25.92
N PRO A 141 7.58 -21.08 -26.50
CA PRO A 141 7.56 -19.62 -26.62
C PRO A 141 6.32 -19.14 -27.40
N VAL A 142 5.72 -18.06 -26.92
CA VAL A 142 4.67 -17.33 -27.64
C VAL A 142 5.29 -16.04 -28.16
N ALA A 143 5.42 -15.93 -29.49
CA ALA A 143 5.90 -14.70 -30.11
C ALA A 143 4.80 -13.64 -30.03
N LEU A 144 4.98 -12.64 -29.16
CA LEU A 144 4.06 -11.49 -29.08
C LEU A 144 4.33 -10.47 -30.19
N PHE A 145 5.55 -10.39 -30.70
CA PHE A 145 5.90 -9.51 -31.81
C PHE A 145 6.99 -10.17 -32.65
N ASP A 146 6.78 -10.22 -33.96
CA ASP A 146 7.67 -10.87 -34.94
C ASP A 146 8.32 -9.87 -35.91
N GLY A 147 8.08 -8.58 -35.72
CA GLY A 147 8.55 -7.53 -36.63
C GLY A 147 7.65 -7.30 -37.84
N HIS A 148 6.53 -8.01 -37.96
CA HIS A 148 5.66 -7.96 -39.13
C HIS A 148 4.23 -7.55 -38.81
N SER A 149 3.73 -7.88 -37.61
CA SER A 149 2.35 -7.55 -37.23
C SER A 149 2.18 -7.11 -35.77
N LEU A 150 1.11 -6.33 -35.54
CA LEU A 150 0.60 -5.97 -34.22
C LEU A 150 -0.61 -6.82 -33.80
N ASP A 151 -0.94 -7.90 -34.53
CA ASP A 151 -2.16 -8.71 -34.31
C ASP A 151 -2.25 -9.35 -32.92
N ALA A 152 -1.10 -9.57 -32.26
CA ALA A 152 -1.05 -10.06 -30.89
C ALA A 152 -1.39 -8.98 -29.84
N PHE A 153 -1.66 -7.73 -30.25
CA PHE A 153 -1.94 -6.61 -29.36
C PHE A 153 -3.28 -5.96 -29.65
N GLY A 154 -4.09 -5.82 -28.60
CA GLY A 154 -5.15 -4.83 -28.52
C GLY A 154 -4.68 -3.52 -27.87
N VAL A 155 -5.64 -2.67 -27.52
CA VAL A 155 -5.38 -1.39 -26.84
C VAL A 155 -6.16 -1.28 -25.54
N GLN A 156 -5.57 -0.60 -24.55
CA GLN A 156 -6.19 -0.37 -23.25
C GLN A 156 -7.47 0.46 -23.38
N ASN A 157 -7.42 1.56 -24.14
CA ASN A 157 -8.59 2.39 -24.39
C ASN A 157 -9.19 2.08 -25.77
N LYS A 158 -10.28 1.31 -25.79
CA LYS A 158 -10.95 0.87 -27.03
C LYS A 158 -11.60 1.99 -27.84
N SER A 159 -11.80 3.19 -27.28
CA SER A 159 -12.37 4.34 -27.99
C SER A 159 -11.32 5.28 -28.59
N GLN A 160 -10.04 4.95 -28.45
CA GLN A 160 -8.91 5.74 -28.96
C GLN A 160 -8.11 4.94 -29.99
N PRO A 161 -7.51 5.60 -30.99
CA PRO A 161 -6.65 4.92 -31.96
C PRO A 161 -5.43 4.28 -31.27
N MET A 162 -4.83 3.27 -31.89
CA MET A 162 -3.67 2.56 -31.34
C MET A 162 -2.42 3.46 -31.27
N GLY A 163 -2.09 4.17 -32.35
CA GLY A 163 -0.91 5.05 -32.38
C GLY A 163 0.44 4.33 -32.40
N TRP A 164 0.44 3.02 -32.69
CA TRP A 164 1.63 2.21 -32.92
C TRP A 164 1.75 1.83 -34.38
N SER A 165 2.98 1.80 -34.87
CA SER A 165 3.39 1.40 -36.21
C SER A 165 4.52 0.38 -36.13
N ILE A 166 4.82 -0.24 -37.27
CA ILE A 166 6.03 -1.05 -37.45
C ILE A 166 6.91 -0.30 -38.45
N GLU A 167 8.13 0.02 -38.03
CA GLU A 167 9.13 0.75 -38.81
C GLU A 167 10.43 -0.07 -38.77
N ASP A 168 10.90 -0.52 -39.94
CA ASP A 168 12.10 -1.36 -40.09
C ASP A 168 12.10 -2.60 -39.17
N GLY A 169 10.92 -3.22 -39.00
CA GLY A 169 10.74 -4.39 -38.14
C GLY A 169 10.69 -4.09 -36.65
N VAL A 170 10.67 -2.80 -36.27
CA VAL A 170 10.59 -2.33 -34.88
C VAL A 170 9.21 -1.76 -34.62
N MET A 171 8.62 -2.14 -33.49
CA MET A 171 7.39 -1.55 -33.01
C MET A 171 7.66 -0.14 -32.47
N THR A 172 7.11 0.88 -33.13
CA THR A 172 7.35 2.30 -32.85
C THR A 172 6.05 2.99 -32.45
N ASN A 173 6.10 3.91 -31.48
CA ASN A 173 4.96 4.70 -31.09
C ASN A 173 5.06 6.15 -31.57
N ASN A 174 3.93 6.73 -31.96
CA ASN A 174 3.81 8.16 -32.20
C ASN A 174 3.10 8.81 -31.00
N PRO A 175 3.74 9.70 -30.22
CA PRO A 175 3.08 10.35 -29.09
C PRO A 175 1.83 11.12 -29.54
N HIS A 176 0.64 10.92 -28.95
CA HIS A 176 0.29 10.09 -27.80
C HIS A 176 -0.33 8.74 -28.22
N ALA A 177 0.47 7.67 -28.21
CA ALA A 177 0.00 6.32 -28.51
C ALA A 177 -0.75 5.69 -27.31
N ASN A 178 -1.65 4.76 -27.62
CA ASN A 178 -2.40 4.00 -26.62
C ASN A 178 -1.51 2.96 -25.94
N ASN A 179 -1.87 2.51 -24.74
CA ASN A 179 -1.18 1.37 -24.13
C ASN A 179 -1.60 0.08 -24.85
N LEU A 180 -0.62 -0.74 -25.26
CA LEU A 180 -0.89 -2.04 -25.86
C LEU A 180 -1.25 -3.08 -24.78
N VAL A 181 -2.07 -4.06 -25.17
CA VAL A 181 -2.49 -5.19 -24.32
C VAL A 181 -2.38 -6.47 -25.14
N SER A 182 -1.53 -7.41 -24.72
CA SER A 182 -1.37 -8.74 -25.32
C SER A 182 -2.11 -9.82 -24.54
#